data_AF-A0A2N3WRM4-F1
#
_entry.id   AF-A0A2N3WRM4-F1
#
_cell.length_a   1.000
_cell.length_b   1.000
_cell.length_c   1.000
_cell.angle_alpha   90.00
_cell.angle_beta   90.00
_cell.angle_gamma   90.00
#
_symmetry.space_group_name_H-M   'P 1'
#
loop_
_entity.id
_entity.type
_entity.pdbx_description
1 polymer ?
#
loop_
_entity_poly.entity_id
_entity_poly.type
_entity_poly.pdbx_seq_one_letter_code
_entity_poly.pdbx_strand_id
1 'polypeptide(L)'
;MTIIQEHRTEVRSGDVQYQVAVVTRSEDGEPERVTVTVGGERPDGEPVVEGRLELDVTSVATVAELLDTSLRTFAGGGARRRSRGRPAQQGRPWTDEMDADLEARWLAGDSVAELARHFARTPGGIRARLPRVGCDPEHPGNHLPTPPSLREAEEGVD
;
A
#
# COMPACT_ATOMS: atom_id res chain seq x y z
N MET A 1 27.73 20.99 6.38
CA MET A 1 26.79 20.26 5.51
C MET A 1 27.50 19.26 4.62
N THR A 2 27.42 17.97 4.96
CA THR A 2 28.02 16.88 4.17
C THR A 2 26.92 15.96 3.63
N ILE A 3 26.99 15.61 2.34
CA ILE A 3 26.09 14.59 1.75
C ILE A 3 26.61 13.22 2.19
N ILE A 4 25.75 12.42 2.83
CA ILE A 4 26.13 11.09 3.31
C ILE A 4 25.56 10.01 2.40
N GLN A 5 24.38 10.26 1.81
CA GLN A 5 23.73 9.30 0.92
C GLN A 5 22.96 10.03 -0.17
N GLU A 6 23.09 9.55 -1.40
CA GLU A 6 22.28 9.97 -2.54
C GLU A 6 21.67 8.73 -3.19
N HIS A 7 20.36 8.75 -3.40
CA HIS A 7 19.64 7.76 -4.17
C HIS A 7 18.90 8.44 -5.31
N ARG A 8 19.19 8.05 -6.54
CA ARG A 8 18.53 8.58 -7.74
C ARG A 8 17.86 7.47 -8.51
N THR A 9 16.59 7.68 -8.82
CA THR A 9 15.79 6.81 -9.68
C THR A 9 15.34 7.59 -10.89
N GLU A 10 15.50 7.00 -12.07
CA GLU A 10 15.05 7.58 -13.33
C GLU A 10 14.13 6.60 -14.06
N VAL A 11 13.04 7.13 -14.62
CA VAL A 11 12.04 6.35 -15.35
C VAL A 11 11.60 7.15 -16.57
N ARG A 12 11.53 6.50 -17.72
CA ARG A 12 10.90 7.08 -18.92
C ARG A 12 9.49 6.56 -19.07
N SER A 13 8.53 7.46 -19.31
CA SER A 13 7.14 7.10 -19.61
C SER A 13 6.61 7.99 -20.73
N GLY A 14 6.22 7.36 -21.84
CA GLY A 14 5.95 8.09 -23.08
C GLY A 14 7.20 8.85 -23.54
N ASP A 15 7.05 10.15 -23.77
CA ASP A 15 8.13 11.06 -24.14
C ASP A 15 8.76 11.79 -22.95
N VAL A 16 8.20 11.68 -21.74
CA VAL A 16 8.72 12.38 -20.56
C VAL A 16 9.72 11.49 -19.81
N GLN A 17 10.88 12.06 -19.48
CA GLN A 17 11.86 11.45 -18.57
C GLN A 17 11.64 11.99 -17.18
N TYR A 18 11.31 11.11 -16.23
CA TYR A 18 11.11 11.43 -14.83
C TYR A 18 12.34 11.05 -14.02
N GLN A 19 12.65 11.86 -13.01
CA GLN A 19 13.73 11.63 -12.07
C GLN A 19 13.25 11.92 -10.65
N VAL A 20 13.61 11.05 -9.72
CA VAL A 20 13.54 11.31 -8.28
C VAL A 20 14.93 11.18 -7.69
N ALA A 21 15.40 12.22 -7.00
CA ALA A 21 16.64 12.21 -6.26
C ALA A 21 16.36 12.42 -4.77
N VAL A 22 16.92 11.57 -3.93
CA VAL A 22 16.84 11.63 -2.47
C VAL A 22 18.25 11.82 -1.95
N VAL A 23 18.49 12.93 -1.24
CA VAL A 23 19.80 13.29 -0.71
C VAL A 23 19.69 13.45 0.80
N THR A 24 20.41 12.60 1.54
CA THR A 24 20.55 12.72 2.99
C THR A 24 21.78 13.56 3.33
N ARG A 25 21.58 14.54 4.21
CA ARG A 25 22.63 15.45 4.70
C ARG A 25 22.65 15.41 6.21
N SER A 26 23.84 15.47 6.77
CA SER A 26 24.05 15.68 8.20
C SER A 26 24.97 16.86 8.44
N GLU A 27 24.76 17.50 9.59
CA GLU A 27 25.61 18.53 10.16
C GLU A 27 25.84 18.18 11.63
N ASP A 28 27.06 18.37 12.12
CA ASP A 28 27.42 17.99 13.48
C ASP A 28 26.53 18.72 14.49
N GLY A 29 25.79 17.93 15.29
CA GLY A 29 24.87 18.43 16.31
C GLY A 29 23.43 18.69 15.86
N GLU A 30 23.14 18.54 14.56
CA GLU A 30 21.79 18.74 14.00
C GLU A 30 21.17 17.40 13.56
N PRO A 31 19.82 17.27 13.59
CA PRO A 31 19.15 16.08 13.08
C PRO A 31 19.35 15.94 11.57
N GLU A 32 19.55 14.70 11.10
CA GLU A 32 19.75 14.42 9.69
C GLU A 32 18.55 14.87 8.84
N ARG A 33 18.86 15.57 7.75
CA ARG A 33 17.88 16.14 6.82
C ARG A 33 17.89 15.38 5.52
N VAL A 34 16.71 15.11 4.99
CA VAL A 34 16.53 14.45 3.69
C VAL A 34 15.85 15.39 2.73
N THR A 35 16.53 15.72 1.64
CA THR A 35 15.96 16.47 0.52
C THR A 35 15.50 15.48 -0.55
N VAL A 36 14.22 15.52 -0.91
CA VAL A 36 13.68 14.80 -2.07
C VAL A 36 13.42 15.79 -3.19
N THR A 37 13.96 15.55 -4.37
CA THR A 37 13.72 16.33 -5.59
C THR A 37 13.04 15.45 -6.62
N VAL A 38 11.95 15.94 -7.19
CA VAL A 38 11.19 15.27 -8.26
C VAL A 38 11.24 16.17 -9.48
N GLY A 39 11.64 15.61 -10.61
CA GLY A 39 11.71 16.29 -11.89
C GLY A 39 11.11 15.42 -12.98
N GLY A 40 10.64 16.07 -14.04
CA GLY A 40 10.34 15.39 -15.28
C GLY A 40 10.26 16.35 -16.43
N GLU A 41 10.90 15.98 -17.53
CA GLU A 41 11.20 16.85 -18.66
C GLU A 41 10.83 16.13 -19.96
N ARG A 42 10.25 16.87 -20.91
CA ARG A 42 9.98 16.40 -22.28
C ARG A 42 11.29 16.53 -23.11
N PRO A 43 11.46 15.83 -24.25
CA PRO A 43 12.74 15.80 -24.96
C PRO A 43 13.16 17.16 -25.56
N ASP A 44 12.25 18.13 -25.63
CA ASP A 44 12.50 19.51 -26.03
C ASP A 44 13.04 20.40 -24.90
N GLY A 45 13.14 19.86 -23.69
CA GLY A 45 13.60 20.57 -22.51
C GLY A 45 12.48 21.18 -21.67
N GLU A 46 11.21 20.98 -22.03
CA GLU A 46 10.09 21.56 -21.30
C GLU A 46 9.86 20.80 -19.97
N PRO A 47 9.90 21.49 -18.81
CA PRO A 47 9.62 20.86 -17.52
C PRO A 47 8.11 20.55 -17.40
N VAL A 48 7.80 19.28 -17.17
CA VAL A 48 6.44 18.76 -16.98
C VAL A 48 6.10 18.55 -15.50
N VAL A 49 7.11 18.23 -14.68
CA VAL A 49 6.97 18.16 -13.23
C VAL A 49 8.23 18.67 -12.55
N GLU A 50 8.05 19.44 -11.49
CA GLU A 50 9.12 19.89 -10.62
C GLU A 50 8.61 19.97 -9.18
N GLY A 51 9.41 19.49 -8.23
CA GLY A 51 9.05 19.54 -6.83
C GLY A 51 10.22 19.24 -5.91
N ARG A 52 10.19 19.82 -4.71
CA ARG A 52 11.18 19.62 -3.66
C ARG A 52 10.51 19.48 -2.31
N LEU A 53 10.97 18.50 -1.52
CA LEU A 53 10.54 18.28 -0.14
C LEU A 53 11.78 18.27 0.76
N GLU A 54 11.68 18.95 1.91
CA GLU A 54 12.69 18.94 2.96
C GLU A 54 12.13 18.21 4.18
N LEU A 55 12.72 17.08 4.51
CA LEU A 55 12.22 16.17 5.54
C LEU A 55 13.26 15.96 6.63
N ASP A 56 12.78 15.64 7.82
CA ASP A 56 13.59 14.95 8.82
C ASP A 56 13.73 13.47 8.42
N VAL A 57 14.90 12.86 8.67
CA VAL A 57 15.15 11.44 8.31
C VAL A 57 14.10 10.49 8.90
N THR A 58 13.60 10.79 10.10
CA THR A 58 12.58 9.96 10.79
C THR A 58 11.22 10.01 10.09
N SER A 59 10.94 11.08 9.33
CA SER A 59 9.67 11.27 8.65
C SER A 59 9.62 10.66 7.24
N VAL A 60 10.75 10.20 6.71
CA VAL A 60 10.87 9.76 5.31
C VAL A 60 9.95 8.59 5.00
N ALA A 61 9.91 7.55 5.85
CA ALA A 61 9.10 6.36 5.61
C ALA A 61 7.60 6.69 5.57
N THR A 62 7.11 7.46 6.56
CA THR A 62 5.71 7.88 6.65
C THR A 62 5.29 8.74 5.46
N VAL A 63 6.13 9.70 5.06
CA VAL A 63 5.84 10.57 3.91
C VAL A 63 5.87 9.78 2.60
N ALA A 64 6.79 8.84 2.44
CA ALA A 64 6.83 7.98 1.26
C ALA A 64 5.54 7.15 1.11
N GLU A 65 5.07 6.53 2.19
CA GLU A 65 3.82 5.76 2.19
C GLU A 65 2.60 6.66 1.90
N LEU A 66 2.55 7.84 2.50
CA LEU A 66 1.46 8.81 2.29
C LEU A 66 1.42 9.30 0.84
N LEU A 67 2.59 9.63 0.26
CA LEU A 67 2.69 10.07 -1.13
C LEU A 67 2.32 8.95 -2.10
N ASP A 68 2.83 7.74 -1.90
CA ASP A 68 2.49 6.58 -2.73
C ASP A 68 0.98 6.31 -2.71
N THR A 69 0.39 6.23 -1.52
CA THR A 69 -1.05 6.00 -1.35
C THR A 69 -1.89 7.12 -1.97
N SER A 70 -1.55 8.37 -1.68
CA SER A 70 -2.33 9.54 -2.14
C SER A 70 -2.24 9.70 -3.66
N LEU A 71 -1.05 9.58 -4.24
CA LEU A 71 -0.84 9.71 -5.67
C LEU A 71 -1.45 8.55 -6.45
N ARG A 72 -1.35 7.31 -5.96
CA ARG A 72 -2.03 6.15 -6.57
C ARG A 72 -3.54 6.30 -6.51
N THR A 73 -4.08 6.76 -5.38
CA THR A 73 -5.52 7.00 -5.21
C THR A 73 -5.99 8.11 -6.15
N PHE A 74 -5.22 9.21 -6.25
CA PHE A 74 -5.54 10.33 -7.14
C PHE A 74 -5.46 9.92 -8.62
N ALA A 75 -4.36 9.28 -9.03
CA ALA A 75 -4.16 8.79 -10.40
C ALA A 75 -5.20 7.72 -10.78
N GLY A 76 -5.64 6.91 -9.82
CA GLY A 76 -6.72 5.93 -9.98
C GLY A 76 -8.15 6.50 -9.86
N GLY A 77 -8.31 7.74 -9.38
CA GLY A 77 -9.60 8.32 -8.98
C GLY A 77 -10.14 9.44 -9.88
N GLY A 78 -9.33 9.99 -10.80
CA GLY A 78 -9.67 11.20 -11.57
C GLY A 78 -10.39 11.01 -12.91
N ALA A 79 -10.43 9.80 -13.48
CA ALA A 79 -11.03 9.56 -14.79
C ALA A 79 -12.26 8.65 -14.71
N ARG A 80 -13.44 9.24 -14.53
CA ARG A 80 -14.67 8.61 -15.03
C ARG A 80 -14.66 8.60 -16.56
N ARG A 81 -13.90 7.67 -17.17
CA ARG A 81 -14.30 7.04 -18.43
C ARG A 81 -13.56 5.72 -18.70
N ARG A 82 -14.29 4.65 -18.38
CA ARG A 82 -14.46 3.39 -19.15
C ARG A 82 -13.20 2.54 -19.40
N SER A 83 -13.28 1.32 -18.87
CA SER A 83 -12.70 0.07 -19.39
C SER A 83 -11.18 -0.17 -19.31
N ARG A 84 -10.56 -0.05 -18.12
CA ARG A 84 -9.37 -0.87 -17.82
C ARG A 84 -9.49 -1.55 -16.46
N GLY A 85 -9.96 -2.81 -16.53
CA GLY A 85 -9.66 -3.86 -15.57
C GLY A 85 -10.14 -3.64 -14.15
N ARG A 86 -11.46 -3.68 -13.92
CA ARG A 86 -11.92 -4.30 -12.67
C ARG A 86 -11.19 -5.65 -12.55
N PRO A 87 -10.65 -6.02 -11.39
CA PRO A 87 -10.28 -7.42 -11.14
C PRO A 87 -11.42 -8.30 -11.65
N ALA A 88 -11.15 -9.38 -12.38
CA ALA A 88 -12.15 -10.11 -13.18
C ALA A 88 -13.41 -10.49 -12.39
N GLN A 89 -13.31 -10.53 -11.05
CA GLN A 89 -14.37 -10.84 -10.14
C GLN A 89 -14.98 -9.63 -9.40
N GLN A 90 -14.46 -8.40 -9.49
CA GLN A 90 -14.93 -7.25 -8.70
C GLN A 90 -16.45 -6.99 -8.91
N GLY A 91 -17.23 -7.15 -7.84
CA GLY A 91 -18.70 -7.03 -7.85
C GLY A 91 -19.45 -8.36 -8.05
N ARG A 92 -18.77 -9.46 -8.41
CA ARG A 92 -19.38 -10.80 -8.41
C ARG A 92 -19.58 -11.28 -6.97
N PRO A 93 -20.66 -12.04 -6.68
CA PRO A 93 -20.89 -12.59 -5.35
C PRO A 93 -19.75 -13.53 -4.94
N TRP A 94 -19.49 -13.62 -3.65
CA TRP A 94 -18.68 -14.69 -3.08
C TRP A 94 -19.52 -15.96 -3.06
N THR A 95 -18.90 -17.09 -3.37
CA THR A 95 -19.53 -18.41 -3.27
C THR A 95 -18.94 -19.14 -2.06
N ASP A 96 -19.66 -20.14 -1.56
CA ASP A 96 -19.21 -20.92 -0.41
C ASP A 96 -17.86 -21.61 -0.67
N GLU A 97 -17.61 -22.03 -1.92
CA GLU A 97 -16.32 -22.59 -2.34
C GLU A 97 -15.18 -21.55 -2.27
N MET A 98 -15.45 -20.30 -2.67
CA MET A 98 -14.48 -19.22 -2.56
C MET A 98 -14.21 -18.83 -1.11
N ASP A 99 -15.21 -18.92 -0.25
CA ASP A 99 -15.07 -18.66 1.18
C ASP A 99 -14.20 -19.74 1.85
N ALA A 100 -14.44 -21.02 1.51
CA ALA A 100 -13.63 -22.13 2.02
C ALA A 100 -12.16 -22.04 1.55
N ASP A 101 -11.92 -21.69 0.27
CA ASP A 101 -10.56 -21.48 -0.25
C ASP A 101 -9.89 -20.25 0.39
N LEU A 102 -10.66 -19.19 0.66
CA LEU A 102 -10.15 -18.00 1.34
C LEU A 102 -9.71 -18.32 2.78
N GLU A 103 -10.53 -19.03 3.53
CA GLU A 103 -10.23 -19.47 4.90
C GLU A 103 -8.99 -20.36 4.91
N ALA A 104 -8.96 -21.41 4.10
CA ALA A 104 -7.85 -22.36 4.05
C ALA A 104 -6.50 -21.67 3.76
N ARG A 105 -6.49 -20.74 2.79
CA ARG A 105 -5.28 -19.98 2.43
C ARG A 105 -4.87 -18.99 3.51
N TRP A 106 -5.83 -18.32 4.14
CA TRP A 106 -5.53 -17.41 5.25
C TRP A 106 -4.86 -18.15 6.41
N LEU A 107 -5.39 -19.32 6.77
CA LEU A 107 -4.83 -20.18 7.82
C LEU A 107 -3.47 -20.80 7.42
N ALA A 108 -3.23 -20.97 6.12
CA ALA A 108 -1.90 -21.34 5.60
C ALA A 108 -0.89 -20.18 5.65
N GLY A 109 -1.33 -18.95 5.95
CA GLY A 109 -0.48 -17.77 6.11
C GLY A 109 -0.35 -16.88 4.87
N ASP A 110 -1.17 -17.10 3.83
CA ASP A 110 -1.18 -16.22 2.65
C ASP A 110 -1.52 -14.77 3.07
N SER A 111 -0.74 -13.82 2.55
CA SER A 111 -0.99 -12.39 2.79
C SER A 111 -2.22 -11.89 2.04
N VAL A 112 -2.80 -10.77 2.50
CA VAL A 112 -3.92 -10.08 1.81
C VAL A 112 -3.57 -9.77 0.34
N ALA A 113 -2.30 -9.47 0.03
CA ALA A 113 -1.85 -9.18 -1.33
C ALA A 113 -1.83 -10.44 -2.21
N GLU A 114 -1.44 -11.59 -1.67
CA GLU A 114 -1.49 -12.89 -2.35
C GLU A 114 -2.93 -13.32 -2.64
N LEU A 115 -3.80 -13.22 -1.64
CA LEU A 115 -5.23 -13.52 -1.77
C LEU A 115 -5.92 -12.59 -2.77
N ALA A 116 -5.60 -11.31 -2.75
CA ALA A 116 -6.15 -10.34 -3.70
C ALA A 116 -5.80 -10.71 -5.16
N ARG A 117 -4.56 -11.16 -5.40
CA ARG A 117 -4.15 -11.66 -6.72
C ARG A 117 -4.85 -12.96 -7.09
N HIS A 118 -4.88 -13.94 -6.18
CA HIS A 118 -5.48 -15.25 -6.40
C HIS A 118 -6.97 -15.17 -6.75
N PHE A 119 -7.76 -14.45 -5.95
CA PHE A 119 -9.20 -14.30 -6.18
C PHE A 119 -9.54 -13.26 -7.23
N ALA A 120 -8.55 -12.58 -7.82
CA ALA A 120 -8.73 -11.41 -8.64
C ALA A 120 -9.72 -10.42 -7.99
N ARG A 121 -9.41 -10.00 -6.75
CA ARG A 121 -10.16 -9.03 -5.95
C ARG A 121 -9.26 -7.91 -5.46
N THR A 122 -9.87 -6.84 -4.96
CA THR A 122 -9.13 -5.76 -4.30
C THR A 122 -8.72 -6.18 -2.88
N PRO A 123 -7.56 -5.72 -2.36
CA PRO A 123 -7.16 -5.96 -0.98
C PRO A 123 -8.22 -5.59 0.06
N GLY A 124 -8.91 -4.44 -0.10
CA GLY A 124 -10.01 -4.06 0.79
C GLY A 124 -11.21 -5.00 0.72
N GLY A 125 -11.42 -5.66 -0.42
CA GLY A 125 -12.47 -6.67 -0.59
C GLY A 125 -12.13 -7.99 0.08
N ILE A 126 -10.84 -8.36 0.12
CA ILE A 126 -10.34 -9.48 0.91
C ILE A 126 -10.48 -9.19 2.41
N ARG A 127 -9.97 -8.05 2.87
CA ARG A 127 -10.09 -7.64 4.30
C ARG A 127 -11.53 -7.61 4.79
N ALA A 128 -12.46 -7.11 3.98
CA ALA A 128 -13.87 -7.09 4.32
C ALA A 128 -14.53 -8.50 4.32
N ARG A 129 -13.92 -9.48 3.65
CA ARG A 129 -14.44 -10.86 3.59
C ARG A 129 -13.91 -11.75 4.70
N LEU A 130 -12.65 -11.57 5.12
CA LEU A 130 -12.00 -12.40 6.17
C LEU A 130 -12.87 -12.57 7.43
N PRO A 131 -13.47 -11.53 8.03
CA PRO A 131 -14.36 -11.71 9.18
C PRO A 131 -15.59 -12.57 8.91
N ARG A 132 -16.08 -12.61 7.66
CA ARG A 132 -17.27 -13.40 7.28
C ARG A 132 -16.97 -14.89 7.16
N VAL A 133 -15.69 -15.24 7.00
CA VAL A 133 -15.20 -16.63 7.03
C VAL A 133 -14.48 -16.93 8.35
N GLY A 134 -14.75 -16.15 9.41
CA GLY A 134 -14.20 -16.39 10.74
C GLY A 134 -12.70 -16.11 10.89
N CYS A 135 -12.09 -15.35 9.97
CA CYS A 135 -10.66 -15.04 9.97
C CYS A 135 -10.38 -13.61 10.43
N ASP A 136 -9.33 -13.43 11.23
CA ASP A 136 -8.89 -12.11 11.69
C ASP A 136 -8.16 -11.36 10.57
N PRO A 137 -8.66 -10.22 10.07
CA PRO A 137 -8.03 -9.49 8.96
C PRO A 137 -6.68 -8.82 9.31
N GLU A 138 -6.36 -8.67 10.60
CA GLU A 138 -5.14 -7.99 11.06
C GLU A 138 -4.01 -8.98 11.38
N HIS A 139 -4.33 -10.26 11.58
CA HIS A 139 -3.37 -11.30 11.94
C HIS A 139 -3.45 -12.49 10.96
N PRO A 140 -2.59 -12.54 9.93
CA PRO A 140 -2.48 -13.69 9.02
C PRO A 140 -2.30 -15.01 9.76
N GLY A 141 -2.99 -16.06 9.32
CA GLY A 141 -2.96 -17.37 9.97
C GLY A 141 -3.96 -17.55 11.11
N ASN A 142 -4.65 -16.49 11.55
CA ASN A 142 -5.50 -16.56 12.73
C ASN A 142 -7.01 -16.48 12.41
N HIS A 143 -7.79 -17.21 13.20
CA HIS A 143 -9.23 -17.01 13.32
C HIS A 143 -9.56 -15.74 14.11
N LEU A 144 -10.76 -15.20 13.90
CA LEU A 144 -11.29 -14.13 14.72
C LEU A 144 -11.29 -14.53 16.20
N PRO A 145 -10.82 -13.65 17.10
CA PRO A 145 -10.87 -13.95 18.52
C PRO A 145 -12.33 -13.99 19.00
N THR A 146 -12.63 -14.91 19.93
CA THR A 146 -13.93 -14.94 20.62
C THR A 146 -14.21 -13.57 21.24
N PRO A 147 -15.37 -12.94 21.00
CA PRO A 147 -15.71 -11.65 21.60
C PRO A 147 -15.66 -11.70 23.14
N PRO A 148 -15.16 -10.65 23.83
CA PRO A 148 -15.09 -10.63 25.29
C PRO A 148 -16.40 -10.99 26.00
N SER A 149 -17.54 -10.54 25.46
CA SER A 149 -18.88 -10.82 26.00
C SER A 149 -19.30 -12.29 25.96
N LEU A 150 -18.60 -13.13 25.19
CA LEU A 150 -18.86 -14.57 25.11
C LEU A 150 -17.83 -15.40 25.89
N ARG A 151 -16.73 -14.80 26.35
CA ARG A 151 -15.70 -15.50 27.14
C ARG A 151 -16.20 -15.83 28.55
N GLU A 152 -16.96 -14.91 29.15
CA GLU A 152 -17.51 -15.05 30.52
C GLU A 152 -18.59 -16.14 30.64
N ALA A 153 -19.13 -16.66 29.51
CA ALA A 153 -20.13 -17.73 29.50
C ALA A 153 -19.51 -19.14 29.58
N GLU A 154 -18.22 -19.30 29.31
CA GLU A 154 -17.52 -20.58 29.33
C GLU A 154 -16.82 -20.87 30.67
N GLU A 155 -16.60 -19.86 31.52
CA GLU A 155 -15.96 -19.98 32.83
C GLU A 155 -16.94 -20.24 33.99
N GLY A 156 -18.23 -20.44 33.70
CA GLY A 156 -19.31 -20.60 34.68
C GLY A 156 -19.83 -22.03 34.88
N VAL A 157 -19.03 -23.06 34.60
CA VAL A 157 -19.31 -24.45 34.96
C VAL A 157 -18.13 -24.98 35.78
N ASP A 158 -18.24 -24.86 37.09
CA ASP A 158 -17.67 -25.79 38.06
C ASP A 158 -18.75 -26.08 39.13
#